data_AF-A0A354WCB6-F1
#
_entry.id   AF-A0A354WCB6-F1
#
_cell.length_a   1.000
_cell.length_b   1.000
_cell.length_c   1.000
_cell.angle_alpha   90.00
_cell.angle_beta   90.00
_cell.angle_gamma   90.00
#
_symmetry.space_group_name_H-M   'P 1'
#
loop_
_entity.id
_entity.type
_entity.pdbx_description
1 polymer ?
#
loop_
_entity_poly.entity_id
_entity_poly.type
_entity_poly.pdbx_seq_one_letter_code
_entity_poly.pdbx_strand_id
1 'polypeptide(L)' 'MNTLIIKSYEGQKDWSAIANLFQACQTVDHLSEDESLADLRLGLSSPNVNPQQDIRLWTDAEDQLLGLIGIEP' A
#
# COMPACT_ATOMS: atom_id res chain seq x y z
N MET A 1 4.63 20.99 -10.19
CA MET A 1 3.32 20.68 -9.59
C MET A 1 3.24 19.17 -9.52
N ASN A 2 3.38 18.58 -8.34
CA ASN A 2 3.24 17.13 -8.21
C ASN A 2 1.75 16.83 -8.10
N THR A 3 1.19 16.23 -9.15
CA THR A 3 -0.18 15.74 -9.13
C THR A 3 -0.23 14.52 -8.23
N LEU A 4 -1.13 14.54 -7.25
CA LEU A 4 -1.42 13.39 -6.41
C LEU A 4 -2.76 12.81 -6.86
N ILE A 5 -2.76 11.53 -7.22
CA ILE A 5 -3.93 10.80 -7.69
C ILE A 5 -4.31 9.81 -6.60
N ILE A 6 -5.60 9.74 -6.27
CA ILE A 6 -6.12 8.79 -5.29
C ILE A 6 -6.90 7.72 -6.04
N LYS A 7 -6.52 6.45 -5.85
CA LYS A 7 -7.24 5.29 -6.41
C LYS A 7 -7.62 4.30 -5.31
N SER A 8 -8.67 3.53 -5.57
CA SER A 8 -9.02 2.38 -4.72
C SER A 8 -8.02 1.25 -4.94
N TYR A 9 -7.78 0.45 -3.91
CA TYR A 9 -6.97 -0.74 -4.03
C TYR A 9 -7.69 -1.81 -4.88
N GLU A 10 -7.02 -2.28 -5.93
CA GLU A 10 -7.53 -3.27 -6.88
C GLU A 10 -7.06 -4.71 -6.57
N GLY A 11 -6.55 -4.94 -5.35
CA GLY A 11 -6.06 -6.24 -4.95
C GLY A 11 -4.67 -6.53 -5.51
N GLN A 12 -4.48 -7.73 -6.06
CA GLN A 12 -3.16 -8.26 -6.40
C GLN A 12 -2.38 -7.40 -7.41
N LYS A 13 -3.05 -6.57 -8.22
CA LYS A 13 -2.40 -5.68 -9.19
C LYS A 13 -1.52 -4.63 -8.54
N ASP A 14 -1.93 -4.10 -7.39
CA ASP A 14 -1.20 -3.03 -6.71
C ASP A 14 -0.09 -3.56 -5.80
N TRP A 15 0.01 -4.90 -5.66
CA TRP A 15 0.90 -5.51 -4.68
C TRP A 15 2.38 -5.31 -4.99
N SER A 16 2.76 -5.24 -6.27
CA SER A 16 4.12 -4.87 -6.66
C SER A 16 4.46 -3.43 -6.25
N ALA A 17 3.51 -2.50 -6.38
CA ALA A 17 3.73 -1.10 -6.03
C ALA A 17 3.82 -0.92 -4.50
N ILE A 18 2.98 -1.64 -3.76
CA ILE A 18 3.01 -1.65 -2.29
C ILE A 18 4.31 -2.26 -1.78
N ALA A 19 4.76 -3.40 -2.33
CA ALA A 19 6.05 -3.99 -1.97
C ALA A 19 7.22 -3.02 -2.21
N ASN A 20 7.23 -2.33 -3.35
CA ASN A 20 8.27 -1.35 -3.67
C ASN A 20 8.27 -0.16 -2.68
N LEU A 21 7.09 0.37 -2.32
CA LEU A 21 6.96 1.44 -1.34
C LEU A 21 7.51 1.00 0.02
N PHE A 22 7.11 -0.17 0.51
CA PHE A 22 7.61 -0.71 1.78
C PHE A 22 9.12 -0.95 1.76
N GLN A 23 9.65 -1.49 0.67
CA GLN A 23 11.09 -1.69 0.52
C GLN A 23 11.84 -0.36 0.55
N ALA A 24 11.32 0.68 -0.10
CA ALA A 24 11.91 2.02 -0.08
C ALA A 24 11.92 2.60 1.35
N CYS A 25 10.81 2.51 2.07
CA CYS A 25 10.73 2.94 3.47
C CYS A 25 11.70 2.16 4.36
N GLN A 26 11.71 0.83 4.28
CA GLN A 26 12.63 -0.02 5.05
C GLN A 26 14.10 0.27 4.76
N THR A 27 14.45 0.55 3.50
CA THR A 27 15.81 0.91 3.11
C THR A 27 16.26 2.21 3.80
N VAL A 28 15.36 3.19 3.92
CA VAL A 28 15.62 4.44 4.64
C VAL A 28 15.70 4.22 6.15
N ASP A 29 14.81 3.40 6.69
CA ASP A 29 14.72 3.13 8.13
C ASP A 29 15.73 2.08 8.62
N HIS A 30 16.55 1.51 7.71
CA HIS A 30 17.48 0.41 7.96
C HIS A 30 16.81 -0.83 8.61
N LEU A 31 15.55 -1.08 8.27
CA LEU A 31 14.78 -2.23 8.72
C LEU A 31 15.01 -3.43 7.78
N SER A 32 15.00 -4.63 8.34
CA SER A 32 15.23 -5.88 7.62
C SER A 32 14.13 -6.90 7.90
N GLU A 33 12.87 -6.52 7.69
CA GLU A 33 11.72 -7.38 8.06
C GLU A 33 10.77 -7.63 6.88
N ASP A 34 10.83 -8.86 6.35
CA ASP A 34 9.82 -9.42 5.44
C ASP A 34 8.43 -9.59 6.11
N GLU A 35 8.37 -9.57 7.45
CA GLU A 35 7.12 -9.71 8.22
C GLU A 35 6.12 -8.57 7.94
N SER A 36 6.59 -7.34 7.73
CA SER A 36 5.71 -6.18 7.56
C SER A 36 4.77 -6.29 6.34
N LEU A 37 5.22 -6.97 5.27
CA LEU A 37 4.39 -7.18 4.07
C LEU A 37 3.40 -8.33 4.24
N ALA A 38 3.76 -9.38 4.98
CA ALA A 38 2.88 -10.49 5.27
C ALA A 38 1.71 -10.05 6.18
N ASP A 39 2.01 -9.29 7.23
CA ASP A 39 1.01 -8.75 8.16
C ASP A 39 0.08 -7.75 7.48
N LEU A 40 0.62 -6.87 6.65
CA LEU A 40 -0.20 -5.97 5.85
C LEU A 40 -1.15 -6.75 4.93
N ARG A 41 -0.65 -7.81 4.27
CA ARG A 41 -1.49 -8.63 3.40
C ARG A 41 -2.64 -9.25 4.17
N LEU A 42 -2.40 -9.74 5.38
CA LEU A 42 -3.42 -10.31 6.25
C LEU A 42 -4.45 -9.25 6.66
N GLY A 43 -4.01 -8.06 7.06
CA GLY A 43 -4.90 -6.95 7.42
C GLY A 43 -5.82 -6.50 6.27
N LEU A 44 -5.25 -6.31 5.08
CA LEU A 44 -6.02 -5.89 3.89
C LEU A 44 -6.93 -7.02 3.35
N SER A 45 -6.67 -8.27 3.73
CA SER A 45 -7.49 -9.44 3.35
C SER A 45 -8.50 -9.82 4.42
N SER A 46 -8.64 -9.02 5.48
CA SER A 46 -9.61 -9.26 6.55
C SER A 46 -11.04 -9.26 5.97
N PRO A 47 -11.91 -10.21 6.36
CA PRO A 47 -13.28 -10.30 5.85
C PRO A 47 -14.14 -9.09 6.21
N ASN A 48 -13.71 -8.28 7.18
CA ASN A 48 -14.40 -7.06 7.62
C ASN A 48 -13.95 -5.80 6.86
N VAL A 49 -12.94 -5.92 5.99
CA VAL A 49 -12.41 -4.81 5.20
C VAL A 49 -12.96 -4.96 3.77
N ASN A 50 -13.63 -3.92 3.27
CA ASN A 50 -13.98 -3.79 1.86
C ASN A 50 -12.83 -3.08 1.12
N PRO A 51 -11.99 -3.80 0.36
CA PRO A 51 -10.75 -3.24 -0.17
C PRO A 51 -10.96 -2.05 -1.12
N GLN A 52 -12.10 -2.01 -1.82
CA GLN A 52 -12.43 -0.92 -2.74
C GLN A 52 -12.90 0.35 -2.03
N GLN A 53 -13.42 0.23 -0.80
CA GLN A 53 -13.99 1.35 -0.04
C GLN A 53 -13.07 1.81 1.08
N ASP A 54 -12.39 0.87 1.73
CA ASP A 54 -11.66 1.09 2.98
C ASP A 54 -10.16 1.27 2.76
N ILE A 55 -9.65 0.95 1.57
CA ILE A 55 -8.25 1.12 1.21
C ILE A 55 -8.13 2.14 0.08
N ARG A 56 -7.22 3.10 0.26
CA ARG A 56 -6.87 4.10 -0.75
C ARG A 56 -5.37 4.10 -0.97
N LEU A 57 -5.00 4.22 -2.24
CA LEU A 57 -3.64 4.33 -2.71
C LEU A 57 -3.43 5.75 -3.25
N TRP A 58 -2.31 6.35 -2.87
CA TRP A 58 -1.88 7.64 -3.39
C TRP A 58 -0.74 7.42 -4.37
N THR A 59 -0.96 7.83 -5.61
CA THR A 59 0.05 7.76 -6.65
C THR A 59 0.43 9.15 -7.15
N ASP A 60 1.61 9.26 -7.74
CA ASP A 60 1.95 10.43 -8.55
C ASP A 60 1.40 10.32 -9.98
N ALA A 61 1.79 11.27 -10.83
CA ALA A 61 1.40 11.30 -12.23
C ALA A 61 2.01 10.16 -13.08
N GLU A 62 3.03 9.47 -12.58
CA GLU A 62 3.72 8.34 -13.23
C GLU A 62 3.23 6.98 -12.70
N ASP A 63 2.13 6.98 -11.94
CA ASP A 63 1.54 5.82 -11.25
C ASP A 63 2.49 5.19 -10.21
N GLN A 64 3.50 5.92 -9.72
CA GLN A 64 4.31 5.49 -8.59
C GLN A 64 3.52 5.64 -7.30
N LEU A 65 3.49 4.59 -6.48
CA LEU A 65 2.81 4.61 -5.20
C LEU A 65 3.64 5.39 -4.17
N LEU A 66 3.03 6.45 -3.63
CA LEU A 66 3.62 7.32 -2.62
C LEU A 66 3.12 7.01 -1.21
N GLY A 67 1.94 6.39 -1.09
CA GLY A 67 1.34 6.07 0.20
C GLY A 67 0.13 5.17 0.07
N LEU A 68 -0.16 4.47 1.17
CA LEU A 68 -1.40 3.72 1.35
C LEU A 68 -2.05 4.15 2.66
N ILE A 69 -3.38 4.14 2.68
CA ILE A 69 -4.17 4.28 3.90
C ILE A 69 -5.25 3.20 3.88
N GLY A 70 -5.39 2.53 5.02
CA GLY A 70 -6.39 1.49 5.24
C GLY A 70 -7.04 1.69 6.61
N ILE A 71 -8.26 1.22 6.75
CA ILE A 71 -8.92 1.11 8.05
C ILE A 71 -8.41 -0.19 8.70
N GLU A 72 -7.79 -0.09 9.88
CA GLU A 72 -7.53 -1.28 10.70
C GLU A 72 -8.86 -1.78 11.29
N PRO A 73 -9.12 -3.10 11.26
CA PRO A 73 -10.33 -3.70 11.82
C PRO A 73 -10.47 -3.53 13.34
#